data_AF-A0A1I4YPD2-F1
#
_entry.id   AF-A0A1I4YPD2-F1
#
_cell.length_a   1.000
_cell.length_b   1.000
_cell.length_c   1.000
_cell.angle_alpha   90.00
_cell.angle_beta   90.00
_cell.angle_gamma   90.00
#
_symmetry.space_group_name_H-M   'P 1'
#
loop_
_entity.id
_entity.type
_entity.pdbx_description
1 polymer ?
#
loop_
_entity_poly.entity_id
_entity_poly.type
_entity_poly.pdbx_seq_one_letter_code
_entity_poly.pdbx_strand_id
1 'polypeptide(L)'
;MSKLLTLIIFISSFSFGQYIKKATIVLTDGTTIEARDIVYANKVYEFKSLDNLLLNQEITRDIVSELKFDSISYTETVPRIKETLAVHIKPNGLYQAIEDFYSGIPTSTEKIIGREDGGKNYNYPKDLMLFKTTEKKVVSSPFAIVYEDELYLNLKGLNKIESKEMKALYANSEAINRYIRVKYNNDDYYYTEVYQKKSNDAAIVGALLFGPIGAVIGSAINTQSLDKDVFPIILLNQDRKTYQVNDCLNFNKILKDKLNFKIQCKSKEDNSLQNVRKHLIKSQ
;
A
#
# COMPACT_ATOMS: atom_id res chain seq x y z
N MET A 1 34.16 24.01 -2.76
CA MET A 1 34.93 23.05 -1.94
C MET A 1 33.93 22.15 -1.23
N SER A 2 33.61 21.02 -1.86
CA SER A 2 32.73 19.99 -1.32
C SER A 2 33.43 19.33 -0.13
N LYS A 3 32.80 19.37 1.04
CA LYS A 3 33.26 18.57 2.17
C LYS A 3 32.88 17.13 1.87
N LEU A 4 33.85 16.42 1.30
CA LEU A 4 33.96 14.97 1.33
C LEU A 4 33.96 14.59 2.82
N LEU A 5 32.79 14.28 3.39
CA LEU A 5 32.71 13.67 4.70
C LEU A 5 33.11 12.21 4.50
N THR A 6 34.42 11.98 4.38
CA THR A 6 35.01 10.66 4.26
C THR A 6 34.60 9.87 5.50
N LEU A 7 33.71 8.91 5.28
CA LEU A 7 33.13 7.98 6.25
C LEU A 7 34.22 7.00 6.73
N ILE A 8 35.23 7.50 7.44
CA ILE A 8 36.25 6.73 8.14
C ILE A 8 36.04 7.03 9.63
N ILE A 9 35.02 6.41 10.22
CA ILE A 9 34.81 6.07 11.64
C ILE A 9 33.43 5.36 11.66
N PHE A 10 33.31 4.25 12.40
CA PHE A 10 32.17 3.31 12.53
C PHE A 10 32.22 1.98 11.75
N ILE A 11 33.42 1.45 11.49
CA ILE A 11 33.59 0.04 11.06
C ILE A 11 33.60 -0.96 12.24
N SER A 12 33.49 -0.57 13.52
CA SER A 12 33.81 -1.52 14.61
C SER A 12 32.87 -1.67 15.81
N SER A 13 31.66 -1.09 15.90
CA SER A 13 30.83 -1.34 17.11
C SER A 13 29.37 -0.87 17.10
N PHE A 14 28.53 -1.18 16.10
CA PHE A 14 27.06 -1.04 16.29
C PHE A 14 26.30 -2.24 15.71
N SER A 15 25.97 -3.18 16.60
CA SER A 15 24.94 -4.22 16.43
C SER A 15 23.51 -3.66 16.49
N PHE A 16 23.33 -2.37 16.19
CA PHE A 16 22.06 -1.66 16.18
C PHE A 16 21.69 -1.41 14.71
N GLY A 17 20.51 -1.88 14.29
CA GLY A 17 20.10 -1.68 12.90
C GLY A 17 19.95 -0.19 12.59
N GLN A 18 20.42 0.18 11.42
CA GLN A 18 20.46 1.57 10.99
C GLN A 18 19.15 1.88 10.26
N TYR A 19 18.48 2.97 10.67
CA TYR A 19 17.33 3.51 9.97
C TYR A 19 17.71 4.81 9.26
N ILE A 20 17.49 4.86 7.95
CA ILE A 20 17.76 6.02 7.11
C ILE A 20 16.46 6.45 6.46
N LYS A 21 16.00 7.67 6.79
CA LYS A 21 14.72 8.18 6.30
C LYS A 21 14.70 8.37 4.78
N LYS A 22 15.82 8.82 4.19
CA LYS A 22 15.97 9.04 2.75
C LYS A 22 17.43 8.86 2.34
N ALA A 23 17.69 8.13 1.26
CA ALA A 23 19.02 8.00 0.67
C ALA A 23 18.93 7.70 -0.84
N THR A 24 20.05 7.91 -1.54
CA THR A 24 20.32 7.30 -2.84
C THR A 24 21.19 6.05 -2.61
N ILE A 25 20.67 4.88 -2.98
CA ILE A 25 21.41 3.62 -2.99
C ILE A 25 22.16 3.52 -4.32
N VAL A 26 23.49 3.42 -4.27
CA VAL A 26 24.33 3.21 -5.45
C VAL A 26 24.75 1.74 -5.48
N LEU A 27 24.51 1.07 -6.61
CA LEU A 27 24.84 -0.32 -6.82
C LEU A 27 26.26 -0.48 -7.36
N THR A 28 26.78 -1.71 -7.35
CA THR A 28 28.13 -2.03 -7.85
C THR A 28 28.28 -1.81 -9.36
N ASP A 29 27.20 -1.86 -10.12
CA ASP A 29 27.16 -1.58 -11.56
C ASP A 29 26.98 -0.09 -11.90
N GLY A 30 26.90 0.78 -10.88
CA GLY A 30 26.67 2.21 -11.02
C GLY A 30 25.19 2.63 -11.10
N THR A 31 24.25 1.68 -11.07
CA THR A 31 22.81 1.98 -10.99
C THR A 31 22.50 2.71 -9.69
N THR A 32 21.56 3.65 -9.74
CA THR A 32 21.13 4.40 -8.56
C THR A 32 19.65 4.20 -8.28
N ILE A 33 19.29 4.11 -7.00
CA ILE A 33 17.92 3.95 -6.53
C ILE A 33 17.65 5.02 -5.47
N GLU A 34 16.70 5.90 -5.74
CA GLU A 34 16.18 6.82 -4.74
C GLU A 34 15.25 6.08 -3.77
N ALA A 35 15.58 6.09 -2.48
CA ALA A 35 14.91 5.29 -1.47
C ALA A 35 14.51 6.10 -0.22
N ARG A 36 13.48 5.61 0.48
CA ARG A 36 13.02 6.07 1.79
C ARG A 36 12.84 4.89 2.74
N ASP A 37 12.80 5.20 4.03
CA ASP A 37 12.59 4.23 5.12
C ASP A 37 13.51 3.01 5.00
N ILE A 38 14.81 3.25 4.85
CA ILE A 38 15.79 2.19 4.64
C ILE A 38 16.18 1.61 6.00
N VAL A 39 16.16 0.29 6.09
CA VAL A 39 16.51 -0.50 7.27
C VAL A 39 17.56 -1.52 6.88
N TYR A 40 18.63 -1.64 7.67
CA TYR A 40 19.61 -2.71 7.52
C TYR A 40 19.40 -3.80 8.56
N ALA A 41 19.07 -5.01 8.11
CA ALA A 41 18.92 -6.19 8.95
C ALA A 41 19.30 -7.46 8.16
N ASN A 42 19.80 -8.50 8.82
CA ASN A 42 20.07 -9.81 8.19
C ASN A 42 20.88 -9.75 6.87
N LYS A 43 21.84 -8.83 6.77
CA LYS A 43 22.68 -8.58 5.57
C LYS A 43 21.93 -8.07 4.32
N VAL A 44 20.68 -7.64 4.48
CA VAL A 44 19.89 -6.97 3.44
C VAL A 44 19.55 -5.55 3.87
N TYR A 45 19.44 -4.65 2.89
CA TYR A 45 18.72 -3.39 3.06
C TYR A 45 17.29 -3.61 2.62
N GLU A 46 16.36 -3.42 3.54
CA GLU A 46 14.95 -3.26 3.23
C GLU A 46 14.67 -1.76 3.02
N PHE A 47 13.87 -1.38 2.03
CA PHE A 47 13.58 0.03 1.73
C PHE A 47 12.30 0.22 0.90
N LYS A 48 11.83 1.47 0.79
CA LYS A 48 10.81 1.88 -0.19
C LYS A 48 11.45 2.67 -1.31
N SER A 49 11.29 2.24 -2.56
CA SER A 49 11.72 3.02 -3.72
C SER A 49 10.78 4.22 -3.95
N LEU A 50 11.34 5.39 -4.30
CA LEU A 50 10.53 6.55 -4.70
C LEU A 50 9.73 6.32 -5.99
N ASP A 51 10.03 5.26 -6.75
CA ASP A 51 9.27 4.86 -7.93
C ASP A 51 8.08 3.96 -7.61
N ASN A 52 8.08 3.33 -6.42
CA ASN A 52 6.99 2.51 -5.92
C ASN A 52 6.99 2.47 -4.38
N LEU A 53 6.37 3.47 -3.76
CA LEU A 53 6.32 3.62 -2.29
C LEU A 53 5.42 2.58 -1.59
N LEU A 54 4.61 1.85 -2.34
CA LEU A 54 3.67 0.85 -1.82
C LEU A 54 4.30 -0.54 -1.69
N LEU A 55 5.53 -0.73 -2.17
CA LEU A 55 6.25 -2.00 -2.08
C LEU A 55 7.53 -1.80 -1.27
N ASN A 56 7.70 -2.67 -0.28
CA ASN A 56 8.97 -2.87 0.37
C ASN A 56 9.85 -3.66 -0.60
N GLN A 57 11.07 -3.19 -0.79
CA GLN A 57 12.09 -3.82 -1.61
C GLN A 57 13.23 -4.24 -0.71
N GLU A 58 13.94 -5.27 -1.14
CA GLU A 58 15.09 -5.80 -0.44
C GLU A 58 16.26 -5.88 -1.41
N ILE A 59 17.43 -5.48 -0.95
CA ILE A 59 18.66 -5.62 -1.71
C ILE A 59 19.78 -6.11 -0.80
N THR A 60 20.56 -7.06 -1.29
CA THR A 60 21.68 -7.62 -0.52
C THR A 60 22.81 -6.60 -0.40
N ARG A 61 23.51 -6.60 0.75
CA ARG A 61 24.57 -5.61 1.04
C ARG A 61 25.74 -5.64 0.06
N ASP A 62 26.02 -6.80 -0.52
CA ASP A 62 27.15 -7.09 -1.41
C ASP A 62 27.07 -6.37 -2.76
N ILE A 63 25.86 -6.11 -3.26
CA ILE A 63 25.64 -5.38 -4.52
C ILE A 63 25.45 -3.87 -4.33
N VAL A 64 25.55 -3.37 -3.08
CA VAL A 64 25.49 -1.93 -2.77
C VAL A 64 26.91 -1.40 -2.62
N SER A 65 27.30 -0.47 -3.49
CA SER A 65 28.61 0.18 -3.43
C SER A 65 28.62 1.32 -2.41
N GLU A 66 27.58 2.15 -2.40
CA GLU A 66 27.50 3.36 -1.58
C GLU A 66 26.04 3.68 -1.19
N LEU A 67 25.85 4.29 -0.01
CA LEU A 67 24.60 4.95 0.39
C LEU A 67 24.87 6.45 0.56
N LYS A 68 24.17 7.30 -0.21
CA LYS A 68 24.26 8.76 -0.11
C LYS A 68 23.07 9.31 0.64
N PHE A 69 23.29 9.91 1.82
CA PHE A 69 22.23 10.48 2.65
C PHE A 69 22.74 11.69 3.43
N ASP A 70 21.83 12.62 3.75
CA ASP A 70 22.17 13.84 4.48
C ASP A 70 22.20 13.64 6.01
N SER A 71 21.50 12.62 6.52
CA SER A 71 21.44 12.31 7.96
C SER A 71 21.00 10.87 8.24
N ILE A 72 21.48 10.30 9.36
CA ILE A 72 21.05 9.00 9.90
C ILE A 72 20.33 9.24 11.23
N SER A 73 19.25 8.49 11.47
CA SER A 73 18.66 8.38 12.79
C SER A 73 19.07 7.04 13.39
N TYR A 74 19.90 7.08 14.43
CA TYR A 74 20.21 5.88 15.20
C TYR A 74 19.06 5.64 16.19
N THR A 75 18.39 4.51 16.08
CA THR A 75 17.31 4.11 16.99
C THR A 75 17.70 2.81 17.69
N GLU A 76 17.43 2.71 19.00
CA GLU A 76 17.70 1.47 19.77
C GLU A 76 16.85 0.30 19.23
N THR A 77 15.64 0.60 18.75
CA THR A 77 14.76 -0.33 18.05
C THR A 77 14.72 0.01 16.57
N VAL A 78 15.04 -0.96 15.73
CA VAL A 78 14.92 -0.85 14.27
C VAL A 78 13.44 -0.86 13.92
N PRO A 79 12.87 0.22 13.34
CA PRO A 79 11.47 0.23 12.97
C PRO A 79 11.24 -0.75 11.81
N ARG A 80 10.19 -1.56 11.88
CA ARG A 80 9.72 -2.32 10.71
C ARG A 80 9.20 -1.34 9.67
N ILE A 81 9.60 -1.52 8.41
CA ILE A 81 9.07 -0.72 7.30
C ILE A 81 7.59 -1.02 7.16
N LYS A 82 6.75 0.01 7.38
CA LYS A 82 5.31 -0.12 7.26
C LYS A 82 4.93 -0.50 5.82
N GLU A 83 3.99 -1.42 5.69
CA GLU A 83 3.46 -1.84 4.38
C GLU A 83 2.51 -0.78 3.79
N THR A 84 2.00 0.13 4.62
CA THR A 84 1.16 1.26 4.23
C THR A 84 1.82 2.59 4.59
N LEU A 85 1.32 3.67 3.98
CA LEU A 85 1.69 5.06 4.22
C LEU A 85 0.52 5.84 4.84
N ALA A 86 -0.47 5.13 5.39
CA ALA A 86 -1.59 5.76 6.07
C ALA A 86 -1.09 6.40 7.39
N VAL A 87 -1.40 7.68 7.58
CA VAL A 87 -0.90 8.50 8.69
C VAL A 87 -1.99 8.91 9.68
N HIS A 88 -3.24 9.05 9.23
CA HIS A 88 -4.37 9.39 10.09
C HIS A 88 -5.22 8.15 10.37
N ILE A 89 -4.73 7.31 11.29
CA ILE A 89 -5.41 6.07 11.64
C ILE A 89 -6.40 6.37 12.77
N LYS A 90 -7.68 6.10 12.52
CA LYS A 90 -8.76 6.29 13.49
C LYS A 90 -8.67 5.24 14.61
N PRO A 91 -9.37 5.38 15.74
CA PRO A 91 -9.38 4.36 16.79
C PRO A 91 -9.76 2.96 16.29
N ASN A 92 -9.15 1.91 16.86
CA ASN A 92 -9.52 0.52 16.57
C ASN A 92 -11.02 0.27 16.83
N GLY A 93 -11.69 -0.41 15.91
CA GLY A 93 -13.11 -0.72 16.02
C GLY A 93 -13.83 -0.83 14.68
N LEU A 94 -15.13 -1.09 14.75
CA LEU A 94 -16.04 -1.19 13.62
C LEU A 94 -16.78 0.13 13.42
N TYR A 95 -16.83 0.59 12.18
CA TYR A 95 -17.57 1.76 11.75
C TYR A 95 -18.71 1.28 10.87
N GLN A 96 -19.94 1.25 11.41
CA GLN A 96 -21.07 0.63 10.73
C GLN A 96 -21.46 1.41 9.48
N ALA A 97 -21.66 2.72 9.61
CA ALA A 97 -21.98 3.61 8.52
C ALA A 97 -20.76 4.43 8.07
N ILE A 98 -20.86 5.05 6.89
CA ILE A 98 -19.84 6.00 6.41
C ILE A 98 -19.81 7.26 7.27
N GLU A 99 -20.95 7.66 7.81
CA GLU A 99 -21.08 8.76 8.77
C GLU A 99 -20.28 8.50 10.04
N ASP A 100 -20.36 7.27 10.59
CA ASP A 100 -19.57 6.85 11.76
C ASP A 100 -18.07 6.93 11.44
N PHE A 101 -17.68 6.48 10.26
CA PHE A 101 -16.30 6.55 9.81
C PHE A 101 -15.79 8.00 9.78
N TYR A 102 -16.58 8.95 9.25
CA TYR A 102 -16.17 10.36 9.21
C TYR A 102 -16.27 11.07 10.57
N SER A 103 -17.15 10.64 11.47
CA SER A 103 -17.18 11.16 12.86
C SER A 103 -15.94 10.74 13.66
N GLY A 104 -15.30 9.64 13.25
CA GLY A 104 -14.08 9.12 13.88
C GLY A 104 -14.33 8.26 15.12
N ILE A 105 -15.59 8.10 15.52
CA ILE A 105 -15.97 7.29 16.69
C ILE A 105 -16.45 5.92 16.20
N PRO A 106 -15.81 4.81 16.61
CA PRO A 106 -16.27 3.49 16.21
C PRO A 106 -17.64 3.19 16.82
N THR A 107 -18.54 2.64 16.02
CA THR A 107 -19.89 2.22 16.45
C THR A 107 -19.83 1.01 17.39
N SER A 108 -18.78 0.18 17.27
CA SER A 108 -18.56 -1.00 18.09
C SER A 108 -17.06 -1.26 18.27
N THR A 109 -16.67 -1.70 19.45
CA THR A 109 -15.31 -2.16 19.78
C THR A 109 -15.28 -3.67 20.04
N GLU A 110 -16.27 -4.40 19.51
CA GLU A 110 -16.33 -5.85 19.67
C GLU A 110 -15.06 -6.54 19.15
N LYS A 111 -14.69 -7.64 19.81
CA LYS A 111 -13.51 -8.40 19.43
C LYS A 111 -13.79 -9.18 18.14
N ILE A 112 -12.99 -8.91 17.12
CA ILE A 112 -12.99 -9.60 15.84
C ILE A 112 -11.67 -10.32 15.61
N ILE A 113 -11.68 -11.29 14.71
CA ILE A 113 -10.53 -12.01 14.22
C ILE A 113 -10.39 -11.71 12.73
N GLY A 114 -9.23 -11.18 12.35
CA GLY A 114 -8.86 -10.97 10.95
C GLY A 114 -8.26 -12.23 10.33
N ARG A 115 -8.66 -12.53 9.09
CA ARG A 115 -8.02 -13.55 8.23
C ARG A 115 -7.56 -12.88 6.95
N GLU A 116 -6.28 -13.05 6.65
CA GLU A 116 -5.67 -12.63 5.38
C GLU A 116 -6.28 -13.38 4.20
N ASP A 117 -6.63 -12.64 3.15
CA ASP A 117 -7.26 -13.16 1.94
C ASP A 117 -6.63 -12.60 0.65
N GLY A 118 -5.61 -11.73 0.76
CA GLY A 118 -4.91 -11.17 -0.40
C GLY A 118 -4.07 -12.19 -1.16
N GLY A 119 -3.51 -13.18 -0.45
CA GLY A 119 -2.75 -14.30 -1.03
C GLY A 119 -1.75 -13.87 -2.11
N LYS A 120 -1.72 -14.61 -3.23
CA LYS A 120 -0.86 -14.31 -4.40
C LYS A 120 -1.40 -13.18 -5.28
N ASN A 121 -2.61 -12.68 -5.03
CA ASN A 121 -3.27 -11.70 -5.90
C ASN A 121 -2.88 -10.26 -5.53
N TYR A 122 -2.53 -10.01 -4.27
CA TYR A 122 -2.13 -8.71 -3.76
C TYR A 122 -0.63 -8.64 -3.52
N ASN A 123 -0.13 -7.42 -3.28
CA ASN A 123 1.26 -7.21 -2.90
C ASN A 123 1.55 -7.77 -1.51
N TYR A 124 0.59 -7.64 -0.59
CA TYR A 124 0.65 -8.22 0.75
C TYR A 124 -0.62 -9.04 1.02
N PRO A 125 -0.52 -10.20 1.71
CA PRO A 125 -1.69 -10.98 2.10
C PRO A 125 -2.73 -10.19 2.90
N LYS A 126 -2.28 -9.25 3.75
CA LYS A 126 -3.12 -8.34 4.52
C LYS A 126 -3.81 -7.26 3.71
N ASP A 127 -3.47 -7.03 2.43
CA ASP A 127 -4.15 -5.99 1.64
C ASP A 127 -5.64 -6.29 1.45
N LEU A 128 -6.06 -7.55 1.55
CA LEU A 128 -7.44 -7.98 1.54
C LEU A 128 -7.72 -8.87 2.75
N MET A 129 -8.73 -8.52 3.54
CA MET A 129 -9.06 -9.20 4.80
C MET A 129 -10.51 -9.67 4.83
N LEU A 130 -10.72 -10.81 5.49
CA LEU A 130 -12.01 -11.26 6.00
C LEU A 130 -12.02 -11.12 7.51
N PHE A 131 -13.08 -10.52 8.07
CA PHE A 131 -13.25 -10.43 9.50
C PHE A 131 -14.39 -11.34 9.99
N LYS A 132 -14.18 -11.93 11.16
CA LYS A 132 -15.19 -12.71 11.87
C LYS A 132 -15.27 -12.28 13.32
N THR A 133 -16.44 -12.42 13.95
CA THR A 133 -16.56 -12.31 15.39
C THR A 133 -15.89 -13.50 16.08
N THR A 134 -15.69 -13.43 17.40
CA THR A 134 -15.20 -14.57 18.20
C THR A 134 -16.11 -15.81 18.09
N GLU A 135 -17.40 -15.62 17.82
CA GLU A 135 -18.38 -16.68 17.53
C GLU A 135 -18.29 -17.22 16.09
N LYS A 136 -17.25 -16.85 15.33
CA LYS A 136 -17.00 -17.25 13.93
C LYS A 136 -18.04 -16.74 12.92
N LYS A 137 -18.89 -15.77 13.28
CA LYS A 137 -19.82 -15.11 12.34
C LYS A 137 -19.06 -14.13 11.47
N VAL A 138 -19.32 -14.13 10.16
CA VAL A 138 -18.68 -13.19 9.23
C VAL A 138 -19.17 -11.77 9.50
N VAL A 139 -18.22 -10.85 9.68
CA VAL A 139 -18.48 -9.41 9.78
C VAL A 139 -18.54 -8.86 8.36
N SER A 140 -19.73 -8.54 7.87
CA SER A 140 -19.95 -8.14 6.47
C SER A 140 -20.59 -6.77 6.29
N SER A 141 -21.20 -6.21 7.35
CA SER A 141 -21.96 -4.96 7.27
C SER A 141 -21.15 -3.69 7.50
N PRO A 142 -20.16 -3.63 8.44
CA PRO A 142 -19.49 -2.37 8.71
C PRO A 142 -18.85 -1.77 7.47
N PHE A 143 -19.01 -0.45 7.27
CA PHE A 143 -18.37 0.29 6.19
C PHE A 143 -16.84 0.25 6.30
N ALA A 144 -16.31 0.42 7.50
CA ALA A 144 -14.87 0.39 7.76
C ALA A 144 -14.55 -0.38 9.04
N ILE A 145 -13.33 -0.90 9.11
CA ILE A 145 -12.78 -1.58 10.26
C ILE A 145 -11.37 -1.04 10.46
N VAL A 146 -11.07 -0.60 11.67
CA VAL A 146 -9.68 -0.40 12.09
C VAL A 146 -9.30 -1.57 12.99
N TYR A 147 -8.30 -2.33 12.56
CA TYR A 147 -7.85 -3.55 13.21
C TYR A 147 -6.32 -3.54 13.25
N GLU A 148 -5.74 -3.74 14.44
CA GLU A 148 -4.28 -3.69 14.67
C GLU A 148 -3.64 -2.41 14.08
N ASP A 149 -4.28 -1.27 14.30
CA ASP A 149 -3.84 0.04 13.80
C ASP A 149 -3.72 0.11 12.28
N GLU A 150 -4.47 -0.72 11.54
CA GLU A 150 -4.62 -0.65 10.10
C GLU A 150 -6.07 -0.41 9.72
N LEU A 151 -6.30 0.51 8.77
CA LEU A 151 -7.62 0.86 8.29
C LEU A 151 -8.00 0.01 7.08
N TYR A 152 -9.20 -0.56 7.13
CA TYR A 152 -9.78 -1.37 6.09
C TYR A 152 -11.18 -0.88 5.70
N LEU A 153 -11.48 -0.87 4.41
CA LEU A 153 -12.76 -0.42 3.85
C LEU A 153 -13.51 -1.59 3.23
N ASN A 154 -14.81 -1.71 3.52
CA ASN A 154 -15.65 -2.75 2.97
C ASN A 154 -15.89 -2.53 1.48
N LEU A 155 -15.54 -3.51 0.63
CA LEU A 155 -15.65 -3.38 -0.82
C LEU A 155 -17.11 -3.19 -1.29
N LYS A 156 -18.07 -3.84 -0.64
CA LYS A 156 -19.51 -3.63 -0.91
C LYS A 156 -19.95 -2.23 -0.52
N GLY A 157 -19.45 -1.71 0.61
CA GLY A 157 -19.68 -0.34 1.05
C GLY A 157 -19.17 0.68 0.04
N LEU A 158 -17.94 0.49 -0.44
CA LEU A 158 -17.34 1.35 -1.46
C LEU A 158 -18.12 1.35 -2.78
N ASN A 159 -18.64 0.21 -3.22
CA ASN A 159 -19.46 0.11 -4.44
C ASN A 159 -20.79 0.87 -4.34
N LYS A 160 -21.42 0.91 -3.16
CA LYS A 160 -22.70 1.61 -2.97
C LYS A 160 -22.58 3.13 -3.11
N ILE A 161 -21.39 3.67 -2.87
CA ILE A 161 -21.10 5.11 -2.88
C ILE A 161 -20.25 5.51 -4.08
N GLU A 162 -20.23 4.68 -5.13
CA GLU A 162 -19.47 5.01 -6.33
C GLU A 162 -19.92 6.31 -7.00
N SER A 163 -18.96 7.00 -7.60
CA SER A 163 -19.22 8.12 -8.48
C SER A 163 -19.89 7.65 -9.76
N LYS A 164 -20.90 8.41 -10.22
CA LYS A 164 -21.53 8.17 -11.52
C LYS A 164 -20.59 8.51 -12.69
N GLU A 165 -19.61 9.38 -12.45
CA GLU A 165 -18.68 9.88 -13.48
C GLU A 165 -17.48 8.94 -13.66
N MET A 166 -17.12 8.17 -12.63
CA MET A 166 -15.98 7.26 -12.60
C MET A 166 -16.34 6.02 -11.79
N LYS A 167 -17.11 5.12 -12.42
CA LYS A 167 -17.64 3.92 -11.78
C LYS A 167 -16.55 2.93 -11.39
N ALA A 168 -16.78 2.27 -10.27
CA ALA A 168 -16.01 1.15 -9.80
C ALA A 168 -16.51 -0.14 -10.48
N LEU A 169 -15.67 -0.81 -11.27
CA LEU A 169 -16.01 -2.08 -11.93
C LEU A 169 -15.41 -3.29 -11.22
N TYR A 170 -15.26 -3.26 -9.89
CA TYR A 170 -14.97 -4.47 -9.10
C TYR A 170 -16.27 -5.13 -8.65
N ALA A 171 -17.01 -5.65 -9.64
CA ALA A 171 -18.21 -6.44 -9.47
C ALA A 171 -17.85 -7.93 -9.44
N ASN A 172 -17.26 -8.40 -8.34
CA ASN A 172 -17.18 -9.84 -8.11
C ASN A 172 -17.93 -10.19 -6.83
N SER A 173 -18.85 -11.16 -6.92
CA SER A 173 -19.66 -11.63 -5.79
C SER A 173 -18.81 -12.15 -4.62
N GLU A 174 -17.56 -12.56 -4.91
CA GLU A 174 -16.57 -13.00 -3.92
C GLU A 174 -16.03 -11.86 -3.03
N ALA A 175 -16.11 -10.60 -3.47
CA ALA A 175 -15.62 -9.44 -2.74
C ALA A 175 -16.62 -8.87 -1.71
N ILE A 176 -17.86 -9.37 -1.68
CA ILE A 176 -19.00 -8.76 -0.95
C ILE A 176 -18.76 -8.65 0.57
N ASN A 177 -17.97 -9.55 1.15
CA ASN A 177 -17.68 -9.59 2.58
C ASN A 177 -16.20 -9.33 2.89
N ARG A 178 -15.49 -8.68 1.97
CA ARG A 178 -14.06 -8.40 2.11
C ARG A 178 -13.79 -6.94 2.32
N TYR A 179 -12.70 -6.72 3.03
CA TYR A 179 -12.23 -5.41 3.42
C TYR A 179 -10.86 -5.19 2.80
N ILE A 180 -10.71 -4.07 2.09
CA ILE A 180 -9.46 -3.69 1.44
C ILE A 180 -8.69 -2.72 2.33
N ARG A 181 -7.39 -2.96 2.49
CA ARG A 181 -6.52 -2.11 3.29
C ARG A 181 -6.33 -0.74 2.64
N VAL A 182 -6.46 0.32 3.43
CA VAL A 182 -6.07 1.67 3.00
C VAL A 182 -4.56 1.75 2.97
N LYS A 183 -4.02 2.06 1.79
CA LYS A 183 -2.57 2.13 1.56
C LYS A 183 -1.99 3.51 1.83
N TYR A 184 -2.78 4.56 1.65
CA TYR A 184 -2.41 5.95 1.90
C TYR A 184 -3.64 6.78 2.24
N ASN A 185 -3.48 7.82 3.05
CA ASN A 185 -4.53 8.80 3.28
C ASN A 185 -3.96 10.17 3.66
N ASN A 186 -4.76 11.20 3.42
CA ASN A 186 -4.54 12.56 3.88
C ASN A 186 -5.89 13.21 4.22
N ASP A 187 -5.89 14.53 4.41
CA ASP A 187 -7.09 15.30 4.72
C ASP A 187 -8.13 15.31 3.60
N ASP A 188 -7.72 15.02 2.35
CA ASP A 188 -8.58 15.09 1.18
C ASP A 188 -9.20 13.74 0.81
N TYR A 189 -8.48 12.63 1.01
CA TYR A 189 -8.94 11.32 0.57
C TYR A 189 -8.25 10.12 1.24
N TYR A 190 -8.87 8.95 1.04
CA TYR A 190 -8.32 7.64 1.33
C TYR A 190 -8.03 6.90 0.03
N TYR A 191 -6.87 6.26 -0.06
CA TYR A 191 -6.38 5.57 -1.24
C TYR A 191 -6.16 4.08 -0.97
N THR A 192 -6.65 3.25 -1.89
CA THR A 192 -6.45 1.80 -1.88
C THR A 192 -6.36 1.24 -3.31
N GLU A 193 -6.05 -0.05 -3.43
CA GLU A 193 -5.91 -0.74 -4.70
C GLU A 193 -6.58 -2.11 -4.67
N VAL A 194 -7.42 -2.38 -5.67
CA VAL A 194 -8.02 -3.70 -5.90
C VAL A 194 -7.35 -4.33 -7.11
N TYR A 195 -7.06 -5.62 -7.03
CA TYR A 195 -6.44 -6.39 -8.11
C TYR A 195 -7.47 -7.38 -8.64
N GLN A 196 -7.80 -7.32 -9.92
CA GLN A 196 -8.67 -8.32 -10.53
C GLN A 196 -7.84 -9.34 -11.33
N LYS A 197 -8.34 -10.58 -11.35
CA LYS A 197 -7.79 -11.65 -12.19
C LYS A 197 -8.54 -11.65 -13.53
N LYS A 198 -7.83 -11.72 -14.67
CA LYS A 198 -8.48 -11.98 -15.96
C LYS A 198 -9.27 -13.29 -15.87
N SER A 199 -10.51 -13.28 -16.39
CA SER A 199 -11.55 -14.30 -16.18
C SER A 199 -11.26 -15.71 -16.75
N ASN A 200 -10.13 -15.95 -17.41
CA ASN A 200 -9.83 -17.23 -18.05
C ASN A 200 -9.32 -18.32 -17.09
N ASP A 201 -9.04 -17.99 -15.83
CA ASP A 201 -8.41 -18.89 -14.86
C ASP A 201 -9.37 -19.54 -13.85
N ALA A 202 -10.68 -19.42 -14.07
CA ALA A 202 -11.71 -19.98 -13.18
C ALA A 202 -11.58 -21.51 -12.96
N ALA A 203 -10.88 -22.22 -13.86
CA ALA A 203 -10.64 -23.66 -13.75
C ALA A 203 -9.51 -24.06 -12.78
N ILE A 204 -8.59 -23.15 -12.42
CA ILE A 204 -7.39 -23.49 -11.61
C ILE A 204 -7.56 -23.11 -10.13
N VAL A 205 -8.42 -22.12 -9.83
CA VAL A 205 -8.68 -21.64 -8.46
C VAL A 205 -9.38 -22.70 -7.60
N GLY A 206 -10.16 -23.59 -8.21
CA GLY A 206 -10.79 -24.74 -7.52
C GLY A 206 -9.78 -25.73 -6.91
N ALA A 207 -8.53 -25.76 -7.40
CA ALA A 207 -7.53 -26.74 -6.96
C ALA A 207 -6.56 -26.21 -5.88
N LEU A 208 -6.47 -24.89 -5.65
CA LEU A 208 -5.46 -24.28 -4.77
C LEU A 208 -6.01 -23.79 -3.41
N LEU A 209 -7.32 -23.86 -3.19
CA LEU A 209 -7.98 -23.36 -1.97
C LEU A 209 -7.93 -24.33 -0.76
N PHE A 210 -7.24 -25.48 -0.87
CA PHE A 210 -7.22 -26.54 0.16
C PHE A 210 -5.82 -26.94 0.68
N GLY A 211 -4.81 -26.06 0.63
CA GLY A 211 -3.45 -26.37 1.11
C GLY A 211 -2.95 -25.45 2.24
N PRO A 212 -2.61 -25.96 3.43
CA PRO A 212 -2.13 -25.17 4.56
C PRO A 212 -0.60 -25.16 4.61
N ILE A 213 0.09 -24.25 3.92
CA ILE A 213 1.54 -24.07 4.13
C ILE A 213 1.87 -22.58 4.01
N GLY A 214 2.16 -21.98 5.17
CA GLY A 214 2.88 -20.71 5.24
C GLY A 214 4.37 -20.88 4.96
N ALA A 215 5.04 -19.74 4.91
CA ALA A 215 6.49 -19.54 4.92
C ALA A 215 7.12 -19.14 3.56
N VAL A 216 7.72 -17.94 3.62
CA VAL A 216 8.94 -17.47 2.93
C VAL A 216 9.02 -17.66 1.42
N ILE A 217 8.82 -16.57 0.67
CA ILE A 217 9.69 -16.24 -0.47
C ILE A 217 9.87 -14.71 -0.48
N GLY A 218 10.87 -14.24 0.28
CA GLY A 218 11.55 -12.98 -0.01
C GLY A 218 12.57 -13.19 -1.14
N SER A 219 12.81 -12.11 -1.86
CA SER A 219 13.91 -11.89 -2.82
C SER A 219 14.09 -12.88 -3.98
N ALA A 220 13.54 -12.52 -5.14
CA ALA A 220 14.30 -12.53 -6.40
C ALA A 220 13.58 -11.64 -7.41
N ILE A 221 14.36 -10.79 -8.07
CA ILE A 221 13.97 -9.93 -9.17
C ILE A 221 13.22 -10.77 -10.21
N ASN A 222 11.91 -10.64 -10.22
CA ASN A 222 11.07 -10.86 -11.38
C ASN A 222 9.84 -9.96 -11.21
N THR A 223 10.02 -8.69 -11.57
CA THR A 223 8.97 -7.88 -12.20
C THR A 223 8.59 -8.50 -13.55
N GLN A 224 8.24 -9.79 -13.57
CA GLN A 224 7.26 -10.27 -14.51
C GLN A 224 5.93 -10.00 -13.83
N SER A 225 5.33 -8.89 -14.23
CA SER A 225 3.92 -8.63 -14.06
C SER A 225 3.17 -9.93 -14.28
N LEU A 226 2.68 -10.54 -13.20
CA LEU A 226 1.35 -11.10 -13.28
C LEU A 226 0.52 -9.92 -13.82
N ASP A 227 0.02 -10.05 -15.05
CA ASP A 227 -0.89 -9.13 -15.74
C ASP A 227 -2.16 -8.94 -14.89
N LYS A 228 -1.99 -8.29 -13.75
CA LYS A 228 -3.03 -7.96 -12.80
C LYS A 228 -3.45 -6.55 -13.16
N ASP A 229 -4.68 -6.43 -13.61
CA ASP A 229 -5.29 -5.12 -13.74
C ASP A 229 -5.46 -4.60 -12.31
N VAL A 230 -4.64 -3.62 -11.96
CA VAL A 230 -4.73 -2.92 -10.68
C VAL A 230 -5.68 -1.75 -10.87
N PHE A 231 -6.61 -1.59 -9.94
CA PHE A 231 -7.58 -0.53 -9.95
C PHE A 231 -7.39 0.33 -8.70
N PRO A 232 -6.72 1.47 -8.83
CA PRO A 232 -6.66 2.46 -7.77
C PRO A 232 -8.06 2.99 -7.45
N ILE A 233 -8.38 3.01 -6.17
CA ILE A 233 -9.64 3.55 -5.66
C ILE A 233 -9.33 4.71 -4.74
N ILE A 234 -10.02 5.82 -4.97
CA ILE A 234 -9.97 7.01 -4.14
C ILE A 234 -11.35 7.19 -3.51
N LEU A 235 -11.42 7.20 -2.17
CA LEU A 235 -12.57 7.69 -1.42
C LEU A 235 -12.30 9.15 -1.08
N LEU A 236 -13.01 10.08 -1.73
CA LEU A 236 -12.88 11.50 -1.46
C LEU A 236 -13.63 11.91 -0.20
N ASN A 237 -13.01 12.73 0.63
CA ASN A 237 -13.61 13.19 1.88
C ASN A 237 -14.72 14.23 1.64
N GLN A 238 -14.54 15.10 0.64
CA GLN A 238 -15.44 16.22 0.36
C GLN A 238 -16.87 15.77 -0.02
N ASP A 239 -16.99 14.76 -0.88
CA ASP A 239 -18.30 14.28 -1.38
C ASP A 239 -18.64 12.86 -0.93
N ARG A 240 -17.72 12.21 -0.20
CA ARG A 240 -17.86 10.83 0.32
C ARG A 240 -18.17 9.83 -0.78
N LYS A 241 -17.65 10.06 -1.99
CA LYS A 241 -17.78 9.17 -3.14
C LYS A 241 -16.48 8.44 -3.43
N THR A 242 -16.63 7.26 -4.02
CA THR A 242 -15.50 6.47 -4.49
C THR A 242 -15.29 6.65 -5.99
N TYR A 243 -14.03 6.72 -6.39
CA TYR A 243 -13.59 6.96 -7.76
C TYR A 243 -12.56 5.89 -8.12
N GLN A 244 -12.83 5.10 -9.17
CA GLN A 244 -11.87 4.14 -9.69
C GLN A 244 -11.01 4.78 -10.78
N VAL A 245 -9.75 5.07 -10.48
CA VAL A 245 -8.86 5.74 -11.42
C VAL A 245 -8.33 4.74 -12.43
N ASN A 246 -8.74 4.86 -13.68
CA ASN A 246 -8.31 3.96 -14.76
C ASN A 246 -7.06 4.45 -15.48
N ASP A 247 -6.90 5.77 -15.58
CA ASP A 247 -5.78 6.41 -16.28
C ASP A 247 -5.63 7.88 -15.86
N CYS A 248 -4.53 8.48 -16.31
CA CYS A 248 -4.14 9.86 -15.99
C CYS A 248 -5.09 10.91 -16.61
N LEU A 249 -5.63 10.67 -17.80
CA LEU A 249 -6.52 11.60 -18.48
C LEU A 249 -7.88 11.68 -17.78
N ASN A 250 -8.46 10.54 -17.45
CA ASN A 250 -9.71 10.43 -16.70
C ASN A 250 -9.55 10.98 -15.29
N PHE A 251 -8.41 10.73 -14.64
CA PHE A 251 -8.05 11.41 -13.39
C PHE A 251 -8.16 12.93 -13.55
N ASN A 252 -7.45 13.50 -14.52
CA ASN A 252 -7.45 14.95 -14.71
C ASN A 252 -8.83 15.52 -15.06
N LYS A 253 -9.65 14.78 -15.82
CA LYS A 253 -10.97 15.23 -16.21
C LYS A 253 -11.92 15.39 -15.02
N ILE A 254 -11.82 14.51 -14.03
CA ILE A 254 -12.82 14.36 -12.96
C ILE A 254 -12.28 14.83 -11.60
N LEU A 255 -11.01 14.53 -11.30
CA LEU A 255 -10.43 14.69 -9.97
C LEU A 255 -9.50 15.91 -9.84
N LYS A 256 -9.03 16.52 -10.95
CA LYS A 256 -8.04 17.62 -10.85
C LYS A 256 -8.51 18.78 -9.97
N ASP A 257 -9.79 19.16 -10.10
CA ASP A 257 -10.35 20.33 -9.43
C ASP A 257 -10.76 19.96 -8.00
N LYS A 258 -11.16 18.70 -7.78
CA LYS A 258 -11.51 18.15 -6.46
C LYS A 258 -10.29 17.98 -5.55
N LEU A 259 -9.13 17.65 -6.14
CA LEU A 259 -7.87 17.43 -5.41
C LEU A 259 -6.87 18.59 -5.59
N ASN A 260 -7.24 19.62 -6.34
CA ASN A 260 -6.41 20.80 -6.62
C ASN A 260 -5.01 20.48 -7.19
N PHE A 261 -4.89 19.43 -8.01
CA PHE A 261 -3.67 19.14 -8.75
C PHE A 261 -3.93 18.45 -10.09
N LYS A 262 -3.02 18.65 -11.04
CA LYS A 262 -3.08 18.05 -12.37
C LYS A 262 -1.84 17.19 -12.61
N ILE A 263 -2.04 16.01 -13.18
CA ILE A 263 -0.97 15.11 -13.59
C ILE A 263 -0.61 15.40 -15.06
N GLN A 264 0.67 15.43 -15.41
CA GLN A 264 1.07 15.56 -16.82
C GLN A 264 0.96 14.19 -17.51
N CYS A 265 0.06 14.07 -18.50
CA CYS A 265 -0.19 12.84 -19.27
C CYS A 265 0.27 13.03 -20.74
N LYS A 266 1.57 13.20 -21.00
CA LYS A 266 2.08 13.60 -22.32
C LYS A 266 2.37 12.42 -23.27
N SER A 267 2.61 11.23 -22.73
CA SER A 267 2.88 9.99 -23.48
C SER A 267 2.01 8.81 -23.02
N LYS A 268 2.05 7.68 -23.75
CA LYS A 268 1.41 6.42 -23.30
C LYS A 268 1.96 5.93 -21.96
N GLU A 269 3.24 6.13 -21.71
CA GLU A 269 3.90 5.79 -20.44
C GLU A 269 3.47 6.75 -19.31
N ASP A 270 3.27 8.03 -19.63
CA ASP A 270 2.73 9.02 -18.68
C ASP A 270 1.24 8.79 -18.38
N ASN A 271 0.52 8.15 -19.29
CA ASN A 271 -0.88 7.74 -19.09
C ASN A 271 -1.01 6.41 -18.32
N SER A 272 0.03 6.00 -17.58
CA SER A 272 0.00 4.81 -16.75
C SER A 272 -0.54 5.07 -15.35
N LEU A 273 -1.13 4.03 -14.75
CA LEU A 273 -1.52 4.04 -13.33
C LEU A 273 -0.34 4.27 -12.39
N GLN A 274 0.87 3.91 -12.80
CA GLN A 274 2.07 4.17 -12.00
C GLN A 274 2.32 5.67 -11.84
N ASN A 275 2.10 6.47 -12.89
CA ASN A 275 2.24 7.92 -12.81
C ASN A 275 1.18 8.53 -11.88
N VAL A 276 -0.06 8.00 -11.93
CA VAL A 276 -1.14 8.38 -11.01
C VAL A 276 -0.76 8.09 -9.56
N ARG A 277 -0.27 6.87 -9.26
CA ARG A 277 0.20 6.47 -7.92
C ARG A 277 1.25 7.44 -7.38
N LYS A 278 2.26 7.76 -8.20
CA LYS A 278 3.34 8.66 -7.78
C LYS A 278 2.79 10.01 -7.34
N HIS A 279 1.83 10.59 -8.07
CA HIS A 279 1.27 11.91 -7.72
C HIS A 279 0.33 11.88 -6.52
N LEU A 280 -0.48 10.82 -6.37
CA LEU A 280 -1.36 10.67 -5.21
C LEU A 280 -0.54 10.55 -3.92
N ILE A 281 0.51 9.73 -3.95
CA ILE A 281 1.24 9.37 -2.72
C ILE A 281 2.38 10.36 -2.40
N LYS A 282 2.91 11.11 -3.40
CA LYS A 282 4.01 12.08 -3.20
C LYS A 282 3.55 13.49 -2.81
N SER A 283 2.28 13.80 -2.63
CA SER A 283 1.84 15.17 -2.31
C SER A 283 2.18 15.65 -0.88
N GLN A 284 3.29 15.16 -0.30
CA GLN A 284 3.91 15.63 0.96
C GLN A 284 5.43 15.81 0.81
#